data_AF-A0A6D2JDZ8-F1
#
_entry.id   AF-A0A6D2JDZ8-F1
#
_cell.length_a   1.000
_cell.length_b   1.000
_cell.length_c   1.000
_cell.angle_alpha   90.00
_cell.angle_beta   90.00
_cell.angle_gamma   90.00
#
_symmetry.space_group_name_H-M   'P 1'
#
loop_
_entity.id
_entity.type
_entity.pdbx_description
1 polymer ?
#
loop_
_entity_poly.entity_id
_entity_poly.type
_entity_poly.pdbx_seq_one_letter_code
_entity_poly.pdbx_strand_id
1 'polypeptide(L)'
;MMVVFNTETQRWEPDTEPDTETRRNTIGTALPCHAVVMGDKIYTRNSQNSFVYEPKESKWQKDKMLNSKKWTNACVVDGVLYYHDRDEDSYEEVLRTYDPKKRCWGVVNGLEDFPAEMRWSSETVSYGGKLALFFLN
;
A
#
# COMPACT_ATOMS: atom_id res chain seq x y z
N MET A 1 -3.74 -15.22 9.40
CA MET A 1 -3.26 -16.31 8.52
C MET A 1 -2.95 -15.72 7.16
N MET A 2 -1.76 -15.98 6.63
CA MET A 2 -1.43 -15.74 5.22
C MET A 2 -1.15 -17.10 4.59
N VAL A 3 -1.58 -17.27 3.35
CA VAL A 3 -1.30 -18.48 2.57
C VAL A 3 -0.67 -18.04 1.26
N VAL A 4 0.36 -18.74 0.82
CA VAL A 4 1.13 -18.43 -0.39
C VAL A 4 0.90 -19.54 -1.40
N PHE A 5 0.56 -19.17 -2.64
CA PHE A 5 0.43 -20.12 -3.72
C PHE A 5 1.77 -20.32 -4.41
N ASN A 6 2.32 -21.52 -4.29
CA ASN A 6 3.52 -21.92 -5.00
C ASN A 6 3.17 -22.25 -6.45
N THR A 7 3.64 -21.44 -7.39
CA THR A 7 3.33 -21.57 -8.82
C THR A 7 4.03 -22.76 -9.48
N GLU A 8 5.15 -23.22 -8.93
CA GLU A 8 5.88 -24.40 -9.42
C GLU A 8 5.18 -25.70 -9.02
N THR A 9 4.76 -25.81 -7.76
CA THR A 9 4.13 -27.03 -7.23
C THR A 9 2.60 -27.03 -7.35
N GLN A 10 2.01 -25.89 -7.71
CA GLN A 10 0.57 -25.64 -7.78
C GLN A 10 -0.17 -25.92 -6.45
N ARG A 11 0.45 -25.57 -5.32
CA ARG A 11 -0.10 -25.80 -3.98
C ARG A 11 -0.13 -24.54 -3.13
N TRP A 12 -1.08 -24.50 -2.21
CA TRP A 12 -1.13 -23.49 -1.17
C TRP A 12 -0.30 -23.96 0.02
N GLU A 13 0.59 -23.09 0.48
CA GLU A 13 1.44 -23.31 1.64
C GLU A 13 1.06 -22.29 2.71
N PRO A 14 0.88 -22.72 3.98
CA PRO A 14 0.67 -21.77 5.05
C PRO A 14 1.97 -20.97 5.24
N ASP A 15 1.86 -19.66 5.19
CA ASP A 15 2.95 -18.82 5.69
C ASP A 15 2.76 -18.58 7.19
N THR A 16 3.82 -18.13 7.82
CA THR A 16 3.90 -18.01 9.27
C THR A 16 2.83 -17.06 9.79
N GLU A 17 2.01 -17.57 10.70
CA GLU A 17 1.09 -16.71 11.41
C GLU A 17 1.86 -15.77 12.34
N PRO A 18 1.50 -14.47 12.38
CA PRO A 18 1.98 -13.60 13.43
C PRO A 18 1.57 -14.19 14.78
N ASP A 19 2.52 -14.22 15.73
CA ASP A 19 2.25 -14.65 17.09
C ASP A 19 1.16 -13.76 17.75
N THR A 20 0.59 -14.23 18.85
CA THR A 20 -0.53 -13.56 19.53
C THR A 20 -0.20 -12.13 19.93
N GLU A 21 1.05 -11.85 20.33
CA GLU A 21 1.48 -10.52 20.73
C GLU A 21 1.62 -9.60 19.50
N THR A 22 2.28 -10.06 18.45
CA THR A 22 2.38 -9.36 17.16
C THR A 22 0.99 -9.08 16.57
N ARG A 23 0.09 -10.05 16.59
CA ARG A 23 -1.29 -9.89 16.14
C ARG A 23 -2.01 -8.82 16.94
N ARG A 24 -1.87 -8.82 18.28
CA ARG A 24 -2.53 -7.84 19.16
C ARG A 24 -1.94 -6.43 19.03
N ASN A 25 -0.62 -6.31 19.05
CA ASN A 25 0.08 -5.03 19.23
C ASN A 25 0.47 -4.34 17.92
N THR A 26 0.66 -5.11 16.85
CA THR A 26 1.19 -4.60 15.56
C THR A 26 0.11 -4.55 14.49
N ILE A 27 -0.53 -5.68 14.22
CA ILE A 27 -1.49 -5.83 13.11
C ILE A 27 -2.87 -5.33 13.55
N GLY A 28 -3.26 -5.66 14.77
CA GLY A 28 -4.62 -5.47 15.28
C GLY A 28 -5.56 -6.59 14.85
N THR A 29 -6.85 -6.41 15.12
CA THR A 29 -7.89 -7.41 14.83
C THR A 29 -8.49 -7.29 13.43
N ALA A 30 -8.27 -6.16 12.74
CA ALA A 30 -8.80 -5.94 11.40
C ALA A 30 -7.92 -6.60 10.33
N LEU A 31 -8.58 -7.28 9.39
CA LEU A 31 -7.93 -7.89 8.24
C LEU A 31 -7.29 -6.82 7.34
N PRO A 32 -6.11 -7.08 6.76
CA PRO A 32 -5.56 -6.23 5.70
C PRO A 32 -6.59 -6.06 4.57
N CYS A 33 -6.81 -4.83 4.13
CA CYS A 33 -7.67 -4.50 2.99
C CYS A 33 -6.89 -4.00 1.78
N HIS A 34 -5.63 -3.58 1.96
CA HIS A 34 -4.74 -3.18 0.87
C HIS A 34 -3.35 -3.77 1.08
N ALA A 35 -2.68 -4.14 -0.01
CA ALA A 35 -1.34 -4.68 0.00
C ALA A 35 -0.58 -4.28 -1.27
N VAL A 36 0.69 -3.94 -1.15
CA VAL A 36 1.62 -3.77 -2.27
C VAL A 36 2.96 -4.41 -1.94
N VAL A 37 3.74 -4.76 -2.97
CA VAL A 37 5.11 -5.25 -2.81
C VAL A 37 6.07 -4.15 -3.22
N MET A 38 6.98 -3.76 -2.33
CA MET A 38 8.09 -2.85 -2.64
C MET A 38 9.40 -3.53 -2.25
N GLY A 39 10.24 -3.82 -3.24
CA GLY A 39 11.41 -4.69 -3.04
C GLY A 39 10.98 -6.12 -2.72
N ASP A 40 11.46 -6.67 -1.61
CA ASP A 40 11.16 -8.02 -1.14
C ASP A 40 10.22 -8.06 0.08
N LYS A 41 9.55 -6.94 0.38
CA LYS A 41 8.65 -6.80 1.53
C LYS A 41 7.23 -6.52 1.07
N ILE A 42 6.26 -7.02 1.83
CA ILE A 42 4.83 -6.79 1.61
C ILE A 42 4.39 -5.68 2.55
N TYR A 43 3.91 -4.58 1.98
CA TYR A 43 3.38 -3.44 2.71
C TYR A 43 1.87 -3.54 2.70
N THR A 44 1.26 -3.55 3.87
CA THR A 44 -0.17 -3.83 4.01
C THR A 44 -0.83 -2.78 4.89
N ARG A 45 -2.11 -2.53 4.64
CA ARG A 45 -2.95 -1.65 5.44
C ARG A 45 -4.28 -2.32 5.72
N ASN A 46 -4.75 -2.18 6.96
CA ASN A 46 -6.14 -2.42 7.34
C ASN A 46 -6.84 -1.08 7.64
N SER A 47 -8.06 -1.13 8.17
CA SER A 47 -8.83 0.08 8.45
C SER A 47 -8.21 1.01 9.51
N GLN A 48 -7.24 0.55 10.31
CA GLN A 48 -6.62 1.34 11.39
C GLN A 48 -5.10 1.53 11.26
N ASN A 49 -4.40 0.56 10.67
CA ASN A 49 -2.96 0.42 10.76
C ASN A 49 -2.34 0.04 9.40
N SER A 50 -1.11 0.49 9.18
CA SER A 50 -0.20 0.01 8.15
C SER A 50 0.98 -0.70 8.79
N PHE A 51 1.38 -1.81 8.18
CA PHE A 51 2.44 -2.69 8.67
C PHE A 51 3.17 -3.32 7.48
N VAL A 52 4.39 -3.76 7.75
CA VAL A 52 5.30 -4.35 6.76
C VAL A 52 5.58 -5.78 7.18
N TYR A 53 5.43 -6.69 6.24
CA TYR A 53 5.83 -8.08 6.37
C TYR A 53 7.09 -8.34 5.57
N GLU A 54 8.06 -8.96 6.22
CA GLU A 54 9.32 -9.40 5.64
C GLU A 54 9.33 -10.93 5.57
N PRO A 55 8.99 -11.53 4.40
CA PRO A 55 8.81 -12.97 4.27
C PRO A 55 10.06 -13.77 4.67
N LYS A 56 11.25 -13.29 4.29
CA LYS A 56 12.52 -13.96 4.59
C LYS A 56 12.79 -14.12 6.08
N GLU A 57 12.41 -13.13 6.88
CA GLU A 57 12.57 -13.17 8.35
C GLU A 57 11.28 -13.61 9.06
N SER A 58 10.21 -13.86 8.30
CA SER A 58 8.87 -14.10 8.83
C SER A 58 8.43 -13.06 9.87
N LYS A 59 8.74 -11.78 9.60
CA LYS A 59 8.61 -10.72 10.59
C LYS A 59 7.60 -9.66 10.18
N TRP A 60 6.72 -9.31 11.11
CA TRP A 60 5.77 -8.22 10.97
C TRP A 60 6.22 -7.01 11.78
N GLN A 61 6.15 -5.81 11.19
CA GLN A 61 6.57 -4.57 11.83
C GLN A 61 5.58 -3.45 11.56
N LYS A 62 5.31 -2.62 12.57
CA LYS A 62 4.54 -1.38 12.38
C LYS A 62 5.42 -0.33 11.72
N ASP A 63 4.92 0.31 10.66
CA ASP A 63 5.57 1.47 10.08
C ASP A 63 4.75 2.72 10.40
N LYS A 64 5.20 3.50 11.38
CA LYS A 64 4.48 4.70 11.84
C LYS A 64 4.34 5.75 10.75
N MET A 65 5.34 5.90 9.87
CA MET A 65 5.27 6.89 8.80
C MET A 65 4.28 6.45 7.74
N LEU A 66 4.37 5.21 7.26
CA LEU A 66 3.39 4.63 6.34
C LEU A 66 1.97 4.73 6.91
N ASN A 67 1.84 4.49 8.21
CA ASN A 67 0.56 4.58 8.91
C ASN A 67 0.00 6.01 9.06
N SER A 68 0.77 7.05 8.77
CA SER A 68 0.29 8.43 8.86
C SER A 68 -0.68 8.81 7.73
N LYS A 69 -0.86 7.95 6.72
CA LYS A 69 -1.74 8.15 5.58
C LYS A 69 -2.66 6.97 5.33
N LYS A 70 -3.87 7.26 4.86
CA LYS A 70 -4.92 6.26 4.62
C LYS A 70 -4.89 5.73 3.18
N TRP A 71 -3.74 5.23 2.75
CA TRP A 71 -3.55 4.81 1.36
C TRP A 71 -4.50 3.67 0.93
N THR A 72 -5.05 3.78 -0.27
CA THR A 72 -5.96 2.82 -0.91
C THR A 72 -5.70 2.80 -2.41
N ASN A 73 -6.11 1.74 -3.11
CA ASN A 73 -5.96 1.57 -4.57
C ASN A 73 -4.58 1.99 -5.09
N ALA A 74 -3.56 1.64 -4.30
CA ALA A 74 -2.18 2.04 -4.54
C ALA A 74 -1.49 1.04 -5.47
N CYS A 75 -0.54 1.53 -6.24
CA CYS A 75 0.36 0.70 -7.03
C CYS A 75 1.81 1.07 -6.75
N VAL A 76 2.74 0.27 -7.29
CA VAL A 76 4.17 0.47 -7.11
C VAL A 76 4.83 0.67 -8.47
N VAL A 77 5.63 1.73 -8.59
CA VAL A 77 6.49 2.01 -9.73
C VAL A 77 7.90 2.21 -9.19
N ASP A 78 8.86 1.45 -9.72
CA ASP A 78 10.28 1.49 -9.31
C ASP A 78 10.51 1.40 -7.79
N GLY A 79 9.68 0.62 -7.11
CA GLY A 79 9.78 0.40 -5.66
C GLY A 79 9.24 1.55 -4.80
N VAL A 80 8.55 2.52 -5.41
CA VAL A 80 7.84 3.61 -4.72
C VAL A 80 6.34 3.37 -4.84
N LEU A 81 5.63 3.48 -3.72
CA LEU A 81 4.16 3.39 -3.69
C LEU A 81 3.57 4.71 -4.16
N TYR A 82 2.58 4.64 -5.05
CA TYR A 82 1.76 5.76 -5.49
C TYR A 82 0.32 5.51 -5.11
N TYR A 83 -0.36 6.51 -4.56
CA TYR A 83 -1.81 6.45 -4.36
C TYR A 83 -2.41 7.85 -4.45
N HIS A 84 -3.65 7.91 -4.92
CA HIS A 84 -4.39 9.16 -4.95
C HIS A 84 -4.97 9.44 -3.56
N ASP A 85 -4.43 10.45 -2.89
CA ASP A 85 -4.91 10.90 -1.59
C ASP A 85 -6.16 11.75 -1.76
N ARG A 86 -7.27 11.11 -1.43
CA ARG A 86 -8.60 11.71 -1.37
C ARG A 86 -8.98 11.81 0.09
N ASP A 87 -8.24 12.62 0.83
CA ASP A 87 -8.62 12.90 2.21
C ASP A 87 -9.82 13.85 2.16
N GLU A 88 -11.02 13.27 2.31
CA GLU A 88 -12.32 13.95 2.27
C GLU A 88 -12.38 15.18 3.18
N ASP A 89 -11.56 15.19 4.24
CA ASP A 89 -11.49 16.28 5.21
C ASP A 89 -10.62 17.47 4.74
N SER A 90 -9.70 17.25 3.78
CA SER A 90 -8.65 18.23 3.44
C SER A 90 -8.88 19.01 2.15
N TYR A 91 -9.83 18.60 1.30
CA TYR A 91 -10.06 19.14 -0.05
C TYR A 91 -8.84 19.12 -0.98
N GLU A 92 -7.69 18.57 -0.55
CA GLU A 92 -6.48 18.43 -1.34
C GLU A 92 -6.46 17.06 -2.03
N GLU A 93 -6.82 17.05 -3.32
CA GLU A 93 -6.68 15.88 -4.18
C GLU A 93 -5.27 15.81 -4.75
N VAL A 94 -4.39 15.07 -4.06
CA VAL A 94 -2.98 14.96 -4.44
C VAL A 94 -2.58 13.52 -4.70
N LEU A 95 -1.73 13.32 -5.69
CA LEU A 95 -1.06 12.03 -5.88
C LEU A 95 0.12 11.95 -4.92
N ARG A 96 0.05 11.04 -3.95
CA ARG A 96 1.12 10.84 -2.96
C ARG A 96 2.06 9.72 -3.36
N THR A 97 3.30 9.86 -2.89
CA THR A 97 4.33 8.82 -2.97
C THR A 97 4.78 8.38 -1.58
N TYR A 98 5.16 7.12 -1.43
CA TYR A 98 5.92 6.65 -0.28
C TYR A 98 7.21 5.97 -0.73
N ASP A 99 8.34 6.53 -0.30
CA ASP A 99 9.66 5.95 -0.51
C ASP A 99 10.00 5.07 0.72
N PRO A 100 10.04 3.73 0.57
CA PRO A 100 10.32 2.84 1.69
C PRO A 100 11.75 2.92 2.22
N LYS A 101 12.72 3.40 1.40
CA LYS A 101 14.12 3.57 1.81
C LYS A 101 14.27 4.79 2.70
N LYS A 102 13.59 5.89 2.35
CA LYS A 102 13.59 7.14 3.13
C LYS A 102 12.56 7.15 4.24
N ARG A 103 11.56 6.26 4.17
CA ARG A 103 10.40 6.18 5.06
C ARG A 103 9.73 7.54 5.18
N CYS A 104 9.37 8.13 4.05
CA CYS A 104 8.73 9.44 3.98
C CYS A 104 7.65 9.47 2.88
N TRP A 105 6.64 10.30 3.12
CA TRP A 105 5.64 10.65 2.11
C TRP A 105 6.12 11.83 1.26
N GLY A 106 5.75 11.81 -0.01
CA GLY A 106 5.91 12.92 -0.94
C GLY A 106 4.60 13.21 -1.70
N VAL A 107 4.64 14.27 -2.50
CA VAL A 107 3.55 14.67 -3.41
C VAL A 107 4.13 14.74 -4.81
N VAL A 108 3.38 14.23 -5.79
CA VAL A 108 3.70 14.34 -7.21
C VAL A 108 3.11 15.64 -7.74
N ASN A 109 3.92 16.41 -8.46
CA ASN A 109 3.47 17.63 -9.14
C ASN A 109 2.86 17.29 -10.51
N GLY A 110 2.04 18.19 -11.04
CA GLY A 110 1.43 18.13 -12.37
C GLY A 110 0.04 17.46 -12.41
N LEU A 111 -0.48 16.92 -11.29
CA LEU A 111 -1.88 16.47 -11.26
C LEU A 111 -2.84 17.67 -11.24
N GLU A 112 -2.38 18.78 -10.66
CA GLU A 112 -3.05 20.07 -10.59
C GLU A 112 -3.40 20.66 -11.97
N ASP A 113 -2.75 20.20 -13.03
CA ASP A 113 -2.99 20.65 -14.41
C ASP A 113 -4.23 20.00 -15.06
N PHE A 114 -4.76 18.91 -14.48
CA PHE A 114 -5.94 18.22 -15.02
C PHE A 114 -7.26 18.79 -14.48
N PRO A 115 -8.40 18.71 -15.18
CA PRO A 115 -9.68 19.17 -14.65
C PRO A 115 -10.05 18.45 -13.33
N ALA A 116 -10.56 19.19 -12.34
CA ALA A 116 -10.97 18.63 -11.05
C ALA A 116 -12.06 17.54 -11.19
N GLU A 117 -12.94 17.68 -12.19
CA GLU A 117 -13.99 16.72 -12.52
C GLU A 117 -13.44 15.34 -12.91
N MET A 118 -12.24 15.30 -13.49
CA MET A 118 -11.57 14.03 -13.79
C MET A 118 -10.98 13.41 -12.55
N ARG A 119 -10.75 14.13 -11.45
CA ARG A 119 -10.02 13.61 -10.30
C ARG A 119 -10.87 12.75 -9.37
N TRP A 120 -12.15 12.53 -9.70
CA TRP A 120 -13.01 11.67 -8.92
C TRP A 120 -12.70 10.19 -9.12
N SER A 121 -12.39 9.56 -8.00
CA SER A 121 -12.07 8.16 -7.85
C SER A 121 -11.13 7.57 -8.88
N SER A 122 -9.82 7.68 -8.59
CA SER A 122 -8.83 7.03 -9.42
C SER A 122 -8.32 5.70 -8.89
N GLU A 123 -8.28 4.71 -9.79
CA GLU A 123 -7.44 3.54 -9.66
C GLU A 123 -6.03 3.91 -10.10
N THR A 124 -5.01 3.59 -9.28
CA THR A 124 -3.61 3.73 -9.70
C THR A 124 -3.09 2.38 -10.16
N VAL A 125 -2.48 2.34 -11.35
CA VAL A 125 -1.99 1.10 -11.95
C VAL A 125 -0.58 1.30 -12.47
N SER A 126 0.26 0.28 -12.27
CA SER A 126 1.62 0.23 -12.80
C SER A 126 1.64 -0.54 -14.12
N TYR A 127 2.24 0.04 -15.16
CA TYR A 127 2.43 -0.59 -16.47
C TYR A 127 3.77 -0.16 -17.07
N GLY A 128 4.62 -1.12 -17.42
CA GLY A 128 5.88 -0.83 -18.14
C GLY A 128 6.79 0.19 -17.47
N GLY A 129 6.84 0.22 -16.12
CA GLY A 129 7.61 1.21 -15.36
C GLY A 129 6.96 2.60 -15.31
N LYS A 130 5.68 2.72 -15.65
CA LYS A 130 4.92 3.96 -15.64
C LYS A 130 3.70 3.85 -14.74
N LEU A 131 3.24 5.01 -14.29
CA LEU A 131 2.00 5.17 -13.57
C LEU A 131 0.87 5.54 -14.53
N ALA A 132 -0.24 4.82 -14.45
CA ALA A 132 -1.51 5.18 -15.06
C ALA A 132 -2.53 5.52 -13.96
N LEU A 133 -3.33 6.55 -14.20
CA LEU A 133 -4.48 6.94 -13.39
C LEU A 133 -5.73 6.71 -14.22
N PHE A 134 -6.63 5.87 -13.75
CA PHE A 134 -7.97 5.77 -14.31
C PHE A 134 -8.87 6.74 -13.57
N PHE A 135 -9.74 7.43 -14.28
CA PHE A 135 -10.70 8.35 -13.67
C PHE A 135 -12.11 7.79 -13.91
N LEU A 136 -12.93 7.75 -12.86
CA LEU A 136 -14.33 7.32 -13.01
C LEU A 136 -15.15 8.55 -13.42
N ASN A 137 -15.63 8.55 -14.67
CA ASN A 137 -16.61 9.52 -15.17
C ASN A 137 -18.03 9.17 -14.72
#